data_AF-A0A6G6WNN6-F1
#
_entry.id   AF-A0A6G6WNN6-F1
#
_cell.length_a   1.000
_cell.length_b   1.000
_cell.length_c   1.000
_cell.angle_alpha   90.00
_cell.angle_beta   90.00
_cell.angle_gamma   90.00
#
_symmetry.space_group_name_H-M   'P 1'
#
loop_
_entity.id
_entity.type
_entity.pdbx_description
1 polymer ?
#
loop_
_entity_poly.entity_id
_entity_poly.type
_entity_poly.pdbx_seq_one_letter_code
_entity_poly.pdbx_strand_id
1 'polypeptide(L)' 'MKSQWTPERRQRQATAIQRWKPWEKSTGPRTPEGKAIVSRNANKGGKRELLREEMREFRQFIKDATVILDEATQC' A
#
# COMPACT_ATOMS: atom_id res chain seq x y z
N MET A 1 -3.45 11.19 -20.73
CA MET A 1 -4.73 10.49 -20.49
C MET A 1 -5.76 11.49 -19.99
N LYS A 2 -6.88 11.71 -20.70
CA LYS A 2 -7.98 12.53 -20.17
C LYS A 2 -8.66 11.72 -19.06
N SER A 3 -8.64 12.22 -17.83
CA SER A 3 -9.33 11.60 -16.71
C SER A 3 -10.81 11.39 -17.08
N GLN A 4 -11.31 10.16 -16.97
CA GLN A 4 -12.71 9.80 -17.26
C GLN A 4 -13.73 10.53 -16.34
N TRP A 5 -13.22 11.27 -15.35
CA TRP A 5 -13.94 12.10 -14.40
C TRP A 5 -13.86 13.58 -14.77
N THR A 6 -14.82 14.04 -15.59
CA THR A 6 -15.08 15.48 -15.76
C THR A 6 -15.81 16.03 -14.51
N PRO A 7 -15.75 17.35 -14.25
CA PRO A 7 -16.47 17.97 -13.14
C PRO A 7 -17.98 17.66 -13.13
N GLU A 8 -18.63 17.69 -14.30
CA GLU A 8 -20.06 17.42 -14.45
C GLU A 8 -20.39 15.98 -14.06
N ARG A 9 -19.53 15.03 -14.44
CA ARG A 9 -19.67 13.62 -14.04
C ARG A 9 -19.52 13.43 -12.54
N ARG A 10 -18.53 14.09 -11.92
CA ARG A 10 -18.36 14.05 -10.45
C ARG A 10 -19.60 14.60 -9.75
N GLN A 11 -20.16 15.72 -10.25
CA GLN A 11 -21.35 16.31 -9.68
C GLN A 11 -22.58 15.39 -9.78
N ARG A 12 -22.81 14.79 -10.96
CA ARG A 12 -23.91 13.82 -11.16
C ARG A 12 -23.79 12.63 -10.20
N GLN A 13 -22.59 12.09 -10.04
CA GLN A 13 -22.33 11.01 -9.09
C GLN A 13 -22.51 11.46 -7.63
N ALA A 14 -22.03 12.65 -7.27
CA ALA A 14 -22.23 13.20 -5.93
C ALA A 14 -23.72 13.31 -5.59
N THR A 15 -24.55 13.83 -6.50
CA THR A 15 -26.00 13.91 -6.32
C THR A 15 -26.64 12.53 -6.18
N ALA A 16 -26.23 11.54 -6.99
CA ALA A 16 -26.75 10.17 -6.90
C ALA A 16 -26.38 9.49 -5.56
N ILE A 17 -25.13 9.64 -5.13
CA ILE A 17 -24.62 9.13 -3.86
C ILE A 17 -25.35 9.78 -2.68
N GLN A 18 -25.60 11.10 -2.72
CA GLN A 18 -26.40 11.81 -1.72
C GLN A 18 -27.86 11.38 -1.69
N ARG A 19 -28.43 10.95 -2.82
CA ARG A 19 -29.80 10.45 -2.90
C ARG A 19 -29.96 9.10 -2.20
N TRP A 20 -29.02 8.17 -2.41
CA TRP A 20 -29.14 6.81 -1.89
C TRP A 20 -28.41 6.58 -0.57
N LYS A 21 -27.54 7.51 -0.16
CA LYS A 21 -26.84 7.55 1.14
C LYS A 21 -26.34 6.18 1.61
N PRO A 22 -25.52 5.47 0.81
CA PRO A 22 -25.16 4.08 1.09
C PRO A 22 -24.48 3.88 2.46
N TRP A 23 -23.88 4.94 3.03
CA TRP A 23 -23.29 4.92 4.38
C TRP A 23 -24.32 4.69 5.49
N GLU A 24 -25.59 5.07 5.31
CA GLU A 24 -26.63 4.87 6.34
C GLU A 24 -26.88 3.37 6.61
N LYS A 25 -26.60 2.51 5.63
CA LYS A 25 -26.70 1.04 5.77
C LYS A 25 -25.35 0.38 6.06
N SER A 26 -24.25 1.13 6.07
CA SER A 26 -22.92 0.59 6.35
C SER A 26 -22.77 0.34 7.84
N THR A 27 -22.48 -0.90 8.22
CA THR A 27 -22.43 -1.30 9.64
C THR A 27 -21.00 -1.45 10.18
N GLY A 28 -20.01 -1.06 9.37
CA GLY A 28 -18.59 -1.18 9.69
C GLY A 28 -18.16 -2.61 10.08
N PRO A 29 -16.89 -2.79 10.48
CA PRO A 29 -16.46 -4.03 11.09
C PRO A 29 -17.08 -4.19 12.48
N ARG A 30 -17.94 -5.20 12.64
CA ARG A 30 -18.61 -5.52 13.92
C ARG A 30 -17.78 -6.43 14.83
N THR A 31 -16.87 -7.21 14.25
CA THR A 31 -16.06 -8.18 15.00
C THR A 31 -14.71 -7.60 15.42
N PRO A 32 -14.10 -8.10 16.50
CA PRO A 32 -12.73 -7.71 16.89
C PRO A 32 -11.71 -7.90 15.76
N GLU A 33 -11.81 -8.99 15.01
CA GLU A 33 -10.95 -9.31 13.87
C GLU A 33 -11.13 -8.29 12.75
N GLY A 34 -12.37 -7.93 12.44
CA GLY A 34 -12.68 -6.92 11.43
C GLY A 34 -12.11 -5.55 11.80
N LYS A 35 -12.17 -5.16 13.08
CA LYS A 35 -11.58 -3.91 13.57
C LYS A 35 -10.07 -3.93 13.49
N ALA A 36 -9.44 -5.06 13.82
CA ALA A 36 -7.99 -5.25 13.71
C ALA A 36 -7.50 -5.16 12.25
N ILE A 37 -8.30 -5.62 11.29
CA ILE A 37 -7.99 -5.47 9.85
C ILE A 37 -8.10 -4.00 9.45
N VAL A 38 -9.22 -3.34 9.76
CA VAL A 38 -9.48 -1.95 9.33
C VAL A 38 -8.53 -0.95 9.99
N SER A 39 -8.06 -1.18 11.21
CA SER A 39 -7.07 -0.31 11.87
C SER A 39 -5.77 -0.18 11.06
N ARG A 40 -5.42 -1.20 10.27
CA ARG A 40 -4.23 -1.20 9.40
C ARG A 40 -4.40 -0.28 8.18
N ASN A 41 -5.62 0.09 7.79
CA ASN A 41 -5.86 0.95 6.62
C ASN A 41 -5.29 2.37 6.77
N ALA A 42 -5.07 2.81 8.01
CA ALA A 42 -4.40 4.07 8.32
C ALA A 42 -2.92 4.04 7.94
N ASN A 43 -2.29 2.86 7.92
CA ASN A 43 -0.90 2.70 7.53
C ASN A 43 -0.77 2.86 6.00
N LYS A 44 -0.23 4.00 5.56
CA LYS A 44 0.05 4.30 4.14
C LYS A 44 1.44 3.87 3.68
N GLY A 45 2.15 3.06 4.47
CA GLY A 45 3.47 2.58 4.13
C GLY A 45 4.62 3.49 4.60
N GLY A 46 4.43 4.22 5.71
CA GLY A 46 5.34 5.30 6.15
C GLY A 46 6.85 4.98 6.11
N LYS A 47 7.28 3.84 6.66
CA LYS A 47 8.71 3.41 6.61
C LYS A 47 9.01 2.39 5.51
N ARG A 48 8.02 2.01 4.72
CA ARG A 48 8.13 0.91 3.75
C ARG A 48 9.13 1.23 2.63
N GLU A 49 9.21 2.49 2.23
CA GLU A 49 10.14 2.95 1.19
C GLU A 49 11.58 2.96 1.70
N LEU A 50 11.83 3.63 2.82
CA LEU A 50 13.13 3.62 3.51
C LEU A 50 13.67 2.20 3.74
N LEU A 51 12.84 1.31 4.31
CA LEU A 51 13.23 -0.08 4.54
C LEU A 51 13.52 -0.85 3.23
N ARG A 52 12.90 -0.47 2.12
CA ARG A 52 13.18 -1.11 0.82
C ARG A 52 14.51 -0.67 0.24
N GLU A 53 14.88 0.59 0.45
CA GLU A 53 16.19 1.14 0.06
C GLU A 53 17.30 0.49 0.88
N GLU A 54 17.19 0.50 2.22
CA GLU A 54 18.13 -0.17 3.11
C GLU A 54 18.31 -1.65 2.76
N MET A 55 17.20 -2.37 2.52
CA MET A 55 17.26 -3.78 2.14
C MET A 55 17.80 -4.03 0.72
N ARG A 56 17.84 -3.01 -0.15
CA ARG A 56 18.51 -3.11 -1.45
C ARG A 56 20.01 -3.01 -1.27
N GLU A 57 20.47 -2.05 -0.48
CA GLU A 57 21.88 -1.87 -0.15
C GLU A 57 22.44 -3.11 0.55
N PHE A 58 21.72 -3.62 1.54
CA PHE A 58 22.11 -4.83 2.26
C PHE A 58 22.20 -6.06 1.35
N ARG A 59 21.26 -6.20 0.41
CA ARG A 59 21.31 -7.28 -0.60
C ARG A 59 22.53 -7.16 -1.51
N GLN A 60 22.87 -5.94 -1.91
CA GLN A 60 24.04 -5.69 -2.74
C GLN A 60 25.31 -6.08 -1.99
N PHE A 61 25.43 -5.65 -0.73
CA PHE A 61 26.54 -6.00 0.13
C PHE A 61 26.72 -7.52 0.29
N ILE A 62 25.64 -8.26 0.57
CA ILE A 62 25.71 -9.72 0.70
C ILE A 62 26.17 -10.36 -0.61
N LYS A 63 25.66 -9.90 -1.75
CA LYS A 63 26.04 -10.43 -3.06
C LYS A 63 27.53 -10.25 -3.31
N ASP A 64 28.06 -9.07 -2.99
CA ASP A 64 29.48 -8.77 -3.18
C ASP A 64 30.35 -9.63 -2.24
N ALA A 65 29.92 -9.79 -0.98
CA ALA A 65 30.60 -10.67 -0.03
C ALA A 65 30.59 -12.14 -0.47
N THR A 66 29.50 -12.64 -1.05
CA THR A 66 29.44 -14.02 -1.57
C THR A 66 30.40 -14.25 -2.73
N VAL A 67 30.55 -13.27 -3.63
CA VAL A 67 31.51 -13.37 -4.75
C VAL A 67 32.95 -13.45 -4.23
N ILE A 68 33.31 -12.60 -3.25
CA ILE A 68 34.64 -12.60 -2.65
C ILE A 68 34.94 -13.94 -1.97
N LEU A 69 33.96 -14.51 -1.26
CA LEU A 69 34.11 -15.81 -0.62
C LEU A 69 34.26 -16.92 -1.65
N ASP A 70 33.46 -16.92 -2.73
CA ASP A 70 33.60 -17.91 -3.80
C ASP A 70 34.98 -17.84 -4.47
N GLU A 71 35.50 -16.63 -4.74
CA GLU A 71 36.86 -16.43 -5.26
C GLU A 71 37.94 -16.93 -4.30
N ALA A 72 37.79 -16.68 -2.99
CA ALA A 72 38.73 -17.13 -1.97
C ALA A 72 38.71 -18.65 -1.73
N THR A 73 37.61 -19.32 -2.09
CA THR A 73 37.44 -20.77 -1.89
C THR A 73 37.85 -21.59 -3.13
N GLN A 74 38.11 -20.94 -4.27
CA GLN A 74 38.59 -21.57 -5.51
C GLN A 74 40.13 -21.60 -5.64
N CYS A 75 40.88 -21.11 -4.63
CA CYS A 75 42.32 -21.32 -4.48
C CYS A 75 42.63 -22.57 -3.64
#